data_AF-A0A928J8E7-F1
#
_entry.id   AF-A0A928J8E7-F1
#
_cell.length_a   1.000
_cell.length_b   1.000
_cell.length_c   1.000
_cell.angle_alpha   90.00
_cell.angle_beta   90.00
_cell.angle_gamma   90.00
#
_symmetry.space_group_name_H-M   'P 1'
#
loop_
_entity.id
_entity.type
_entity.pdbx_description
1 polymer ?
#
loop_
_entity_poly.entity_id
_entity_poly.type
_entity_poly.pdbx_seq_one_letter_code
_entity_poly.pdbx_strand_id
1 'polypeptide(L)'
;MQKFKRISAFLLCAVILLSSFATLGVSADEYDFPAGATSVNVRLDGKKVLEGEAVIINSVTYVPLRRFAELMGADKISWNAKTNTATVTKGTLEVHVGSGALYVGANGRYFFTVEKILNISDRLFVPVRPIAKAFSANVDWDNSTRTVVITSTGKTLASADAFYNSTDLYWLSRIIQAEAGGESITGMIAVGNVVLNRKASKQYPNTVYGVIFDRNGGTQFSPVSMGTIYNNPSERSIIAAKICLEGYSIDNNILFFMNPRIATSNWISKNRPFAFTIGRHDFYY
;
A
#
# COMPACT_ATOMS: atom_id res chain seq x y z
N MET A 1 -6.87 -11.44 -98.61
CA MET A 1 -5.83 -12.48 -98.43
C MET A 1 -4.73 -11.91 -97.54
N GLN A 2 -4.38 -12.66 -96.49
CA GLN A 2 -3.43 -12.33 -95.43
C GLN A 2 -2.01 -12.01 -95.92
N LYS A 3 -1.25 -11.19 -95.15
CA LYS A 3 0.10 -11.52 -94.62
C LYS A 3 0.68 -10.39 -93.72
N PHE A 4 0.72 -10.66 -92.40
CA PHE A 4 1.84 -10.53 -91.43
C PHE A 4 3.05 -9.61 -91.77
N LYS A 5 3.63 -8.77 -90.87
CA LYS A 5 4.34 -9.14 -89.63
C LYS A 5 4.83 -7.91 -88.79
N ARG A 6 4.65 -7.99 -87.46
CA ARG A 6 5.55 -7.68 -86.31
C ARG A 6 6.07 -6.25 -86.05
N ILE A 7 5.48 -5.61 -85.03
CA ILE A 7 6.15 -4.66 -84.12
C ILE A 7 6.26 -5.35 -82.76
N SER A 8 7.49 -5.54 -82.28
CA SER A 8 7.78 -6.08 -80.96
C SER A 8 7.73 -4.95 -79.94
N ALA A 9 6.69 -4.90 -79.11
CA ALA A 9 6.63 -4.04 -77.94
C ALA A 9 6.87 -4.90 -76.68
N PHE A 10 8.07 -4.74 -76.11
CA PHE A 10 8.37 -5.12 -74.74
C PHE A 10 7.63 -4.15 -73.81
N LEU A 11 6.72 -4.63 -72.96
CA LEU A 11 6.29 -3.87 -71.79
C LEU A 11 5.89 -4.81 -70.65
N LEU A 12 6.82 -4.95 -69.71
CA LEU A 12 6.64 -5.02 -68.26
C LEU A 12 5.36 -5.72 -67.75
N CYS A 13 5.44 -7.01 -67.42
CA CYS A 13 4.55 -7.60 -66.41
C CYS A 13 4.96 -7.03 -65.05
N ALA A 14 4.17 -6.09 -64.54
CA ALA A 14 4.22 -5.67 -63.15
C ALA A 14 3.88 -6.87 -62.27
N VAL A 15 4.87 -7.38 -61.54
CA VAL A 15 4.63 -8.27 -60.40
C VAL A 15 3.96 -7.42 -59.32
N ILE A 16 2.65 -7.56 -59.17
CA ILE A 16 1.94 -7.04 -58.00
C ILE A 16 2.36 -7.94 -56.83
N LEU A 17 3.41 -7.54 -56.13
CA LEU A 17 3.67 -7.99 -54.78
C LEU A 17 2.49 -7.51 -53.93
N LEU A 18 1.49 -8.38 -53.71
CA LEU A 18 0.63 -8.25 -52.55
C LEU A 18 1.52 -8.44 -51.32
N SER A 19 2.10 -7.35 -50.84
CA SER A 19 2.56 -7.28 -49.47
C SER A 19 1.30 -7.35 -48.61
N SER A 20 0.97 -8.55 -48.16
CA SER A 20 0.17 -8.75 -46.96
C SER A 20 0.93 -8.07 -45.83
N PHE A 21 0.66 -6.78 -45.63
CA PHE A 21 0.87 -6.14 -44.35
C PHE A 21 -0.08 -6.86 -43.39
N ALA A 22 0.41 -7.94 -42.79
CA ALA A 22 -0.12 -8.39 -41.53
C ALA A 22 0.03 -7.18 -40.61
N THR A 23 -1.08 -6.50 -40.34
CA THR A 23 -1.18 -5.67 -39.16
C THR A 23 -0.84 -6.62 -38.02
N LEU A 24 0.38 -6.49 -37.47
CA LEU A 24 0.64 -6.94 -36.12
C LEU A 24 -0.32 -6.12 -35.27
N GLY A 25 -1.51 -6.68 -35.06
CA GLY A 25 -2.32 -6.30 -33.94
C GLY A 25 -1.43 -6.54 -32.74
N VAL A 26 -0.90 -5.46 -32.18
CA VAL A 26 -0.47 -5.48 -30.79
C VAL A 26 -1.74 -5.88 -30.06
N SER A 27 -1.83 -7.15 -29.64
CA SER A 27 -2.91 -7.57 -28.77
C SER A 27 -2.87 -6.62 -27.59
N ALA A 28 -4.01 -6.04 -27.22
CA ALA A 28 -4.12 -5.44 -25.90
C ALA A 28 -3.68 -6.55 -24.92
N ASP A 29 -2.54 -6.33 -24.24
CA ASP A 29 -1.97 -7.33 -23.33
C ASP A 29 -3.09 -7.82 -22.40
N GLU A 30 -3.55 -9.06 -22.61
CA GLU A 30 -4.53 -9.67 -21.74
C GLU A 30 -3.81 -9.92 -20.41
N TYR A 31 -4.15 -9.13 -19.39
CA TYR A 31 -3.61 -9.32 -18.06
C TYR A 31 -4.03 -10.69 -17.53
N ASP A 32 -3.07 -11.48 -17.06
CA ASP A 32 -3.35 -12.77 -16.44
C ASP A 32 -3.76 -12.56 -14.98
N PHE A 33 -4.98 -12.05 -14.80
CA PHE A 33 -5.52 -11.79 -13.48
C PHE A 33 -5.82 -13.09 -12.73
N PRO A 34 -5.63 -13.11 -11.40
CA PRO A 34 -5.99 -14.27 -10.59
C PRO A 34 -7.50 -14.57 -10.70
N ALA A 35 -7.84 -15.86 -10.55
CA ALA A 35 -9.23 -16.32 -10.56
C ALA A 35 -10.08 -15.54 -9.54
N GLY A 36 -11.28 -15.12 -9.96
CA GLY A 36 -12.18 -14.30 -9.15
C GLY A 36 -11.94 -12.79 -9.24
N ALA A 37 -10.94 -12.34 -10.01
CA ALA A 37 -10.81 -10.93 -10.35
C ALA A 37 -12.04 -10.44 -11.10
N THR A 38 -12.55 -9.27 -10.72
CA THR A 38 -13.70 -8.64 -11.41
C THR A 38 -13.36 -7.21 -11.83
N SER A 39 -13.79 -6.81 -13.02
CA SER A 39 -13.62 -5.43 -13.49
C SER A 39 -14.37 -4.44 -12.60
N VAL A 40 -13.83 -3.23 -12.44
CA VAL A 40 -14.47 -2.17 -11.66
C VAL A 40 -14.35 -0.84 -12.38
N ASN A 41 -15.39 0.00 -12.27
CA ASN A 41 -15.36 1.34 -12.83
C ASN A 41 -14.50 2.25 -11.95
N VAL A 42 -13.72 3.14 -12.56
CA VAL A 42 -12.99 4.19 -11.85
C VAL A 42 -13.31 5.54 -12.46
N ARG A 43 -13.56 6.52 -11.59
CA ARG A 43 -13.64 7.93 -11.97
C ARG A 43 -12.56 8.71 -11.24
N LEU A 44 -11.86 9.58 -11.95
CA LEU A 44 -10.93 10.55 -11.40
C LEU A 44 -11.44 11.95 -11.74
N ASP A 45 -11.74 12.75 -10.72
CA ASP A 45 -12.25 14.12 -10.88
C ASP A 45 -13.44 14.20 -11.85
N GLY A 46 -14.37 13.25 -11.69
CA GLY A 46 -15.59 13.12 -12.50
C GLY A 46 -15.42 12.41 -13.86
N LYS A 47 -14.19 12.19 -14.34
CA LYS A 47 -13.92 11.54 -15.63
C LYS A 47 -13.74 10.04 -15.46
N LYS A 48 -14.37 9.24 -16.33
CA LYS A 48 -14.15 7.78 -16.38
C LYS A 48 -12.74 7.48 -16.86
N VAL A 49 -12.02 6.62 -16.13
CA VAL A 49 -10.62 6.26 -16.38
C VAL A 49 -10.39 4.78 -16.07
N LEU A 50 -9.23 4.24 -16.47
CA LEU A 50 -8.81 2.85 -16.17
C LEU A 50 -9.83 1.78 -16.58
N GLU A 51 -10.57 2.04 -17.66
CA GLU A 51 -11.59 1.14 -18.16
C GLU A 51 -10.96 -0.15 -18.68
N GLY A 52 -11.39 -1.29 -18.15
CA GLY A 52 -10.78 -2.60 -18.43
C GLY A 52 -9.43 -2.83 -17.74
N GLU A 53 -8.91 -1.85 -17.01
CA GLU A 53 -7.59 -1.91 -16.37
C GLU A 53 -7.66 -2.07 -14.85
N ALA A 54 -8.69 -1.50 -14.21
CA ALA A 54 -8.90 -1.64 -12.77
C ALA A 54 -9.69 -2.91 -12.43
N VAL A 55 -9.27 -3.60 -11.38
CA VAL A 55 -9.86 -4.88 -10.94
C VAL A 55 -10.07 -4.95 -9.45
N ILE A 56 -11.06 -5.72 -9.02
CA ILE A 56 -11.25 -6.12 -7.62
C ILE A 56 -10.72 -7.55 -7.47
N ILE A 57 -9.78 -7.73 -6.54
CA ILE A 57 -9.22 -9.04 -6.15
C ILE A 57 -9.35 -9.12 -4.63
N ASN A 58 -9.97 -10.18 -4.10
CA ASN A 58 -10.19 -10.35 -2.65
C ASN A 58 -10.82 -9.11 -1.97
N SER A 59 -11.83 -8.51 -2.61
CA SER A 59 -12.50 -7.29 -2.14
C SER A 59 -11.63 -6.02 -2.08
N VAL A 60 -10.42 -6.06 -2.65
CA VAL A 60 -9.53 -4.91 -2.78
C VAL A 60 -9.51 -4.44 -4.23
N THR A 61 -9.79 -3.14 -4.45
CA THR A 61 -9.62 -2.54 -5.78
C THR A 61 -8.16 -2.22 -6.04
N TYR A 62 -7.64 -2.78 -7.13
CA TYR A 62 -6.31 -2.58 -7.67
C TYR A 62 -6.36 -1.73 -8.93
N VAL A 63 -5.34 -0.87 -9.08
CA VAL A 63 -5.09 -0.08 -10.28
C VAL A 63 -3.65 -0.30 -10.77
N PRO A 64 -3.40 -0.29 -12.09
CA PRO A 64 -2.04 -0.35 -12.60
C PRO A 64 -1.28 0.93 -12.25
N LEU A 65 -0.16 0.80 -11.53
CA LEU A 65 0.61 1.92 -10.97
C LEU A 65 0.96 2.97 -12.03
N ARG A 66 1.48 2.53 -13.18
CA ARG A 66 1.94 3.43 -14.24
C ARG A 66 0.81 4.33 -14.74
N ARG A 67 -0.34 3.73 -15.05
CA ARG A 67 -1.51 4.43 -15.59
C ARG A 67 -2.13 5.35 -14.56
N PHE A 68 -2.25 4.88 -13.32
CA PHE A 68 -2.70 5.72 -12.22
C PHE A 68 -1.80 6.95 -12.04
N ALA A 69 -0.48 6.74 -12.02
CA ALA A 69 0.49 7.83 -11.87
C ALA A 69 0.45 8.83 -13.03
N GLU A 70 0.34 8.36 -14.27
CA GLU A 70 0.17 9.21 -15.46
C GLU A 70 -1.10 10.07 -15.36
N LEU A 71 -2.23 9.47 -14.96
CA LEU A 71 -3.50 10.19 -14.74
C LEU A 71 -3.40 11.22 -13.62
N MET A 72 -2.60 10.93 -12.59
CA MET A 72 -2.31 11.88 -11.51
C MET A 72 -1.25 12.93 -11.89
N GLY A 73 -0.72 12.91 -13.13
CA GLY A 73 0.24 13.89 -13.64
C GLY A 73 1.66 13.67 -13.15
N ALA A 74 2.12 12.41 -13.07
CA ALA A 74 3.51 12.09 -12.76
C ALA A 74 4.48 12.59 -13.84
N ASP A 75 5.61 13.15 -13.41
CA ASP A 75 6.68 13.61 -14.29
C ASP A 75 7.56 12.45 -14.79
N LYS A 76 7.80 11.47 -13.90
CA LYS A 76 8.69 10.34 -14.19
C LYS A 76 8.30 9.11 -13.38
N ILE A 77 8.52 7.96 -14.00
CA ILE A 77 8.38 6.63 -13.37
C ILE A 77 9.64 5.83 -13.71
N SER A 78 10.36 5.36 -12.69
CA SER A 78 11.54 4.51 -12.84
C SER A 78 11.38 3.20 -12.07
N TRP A 79 12.12 2.17 -12.50
CA TRP A 79 12.15 0.86 -11.86
C TRP A 79 13.55 0.56 -11.34
N ASN A 80 13.63 0.06 -10.11
CA ASN A 80 14.84 -0.50 -9.54
C ASN A 80 14.69 -2.02 -9.42
N ALA A 81 15.38 -2.76 -10.30
CA ALA A 81 15.33 -4.21 -10.33
C ALA A 81 16.02 -4.89 -9.13
N LYS A 82 16.96 -4.21 -8.44
CA LYS A 82 17.63 -4.79 -7.26
C LYS A 82 16.70 -4.85 -6.06
N THR A 83 15.81 -3.87 -5.93
CA THR A 83 14.87 -3.75 -4.81
C THR A 83 13.43 -4.05 -5.22
N ASN A 84 13.19 -4.43 -6.48
CA ASN A 84 11.87 -4.61 -7.07
C ASN A 84 10.90 -3.46 -6.74
N THR A 85 11.39 -2.23 -6.88
CA THR A 85 10.67 -1.01 -6.46
C THR A 85 10.50 -0.05 -7.63
N ALA A 86 9.28 0.41 -7.84
CA ALA A 86 9.00 1.55 -8.72
C ALA A 86 9.08 2.85 -7.92
N THR A 87 9.72 3.87 -8.51
CA THR A 87 9.71 5.25 -8.01
C THR A 87 8.95 6.14 -8.97
N VAL A 88 7.99 6.90 -8.45
CA VAL A 88 7.21 7.89 -9.19
C VAL A 88 7.50 9.28 -8.64
N THR A 89 7.78 10.25 -9.51
CA THR A 89 7.97 11.65 -9.10
C THR A 89 6.92 12.57 -9.71
N LYS A 90 6.47 13.57 -8.94
CA LYS A 90 5.61 14.68 -9.38
C LYS A 90 5.96 15.95 -8.59
N GLY A 91 6.71 16.88 -9.18
CA GLY A 91 7.25 18.02 -8.46
C GLY A 91 8.08 17.58 -7.26
N THR A 92 7.63 17.90 -6.04
CA THR A 92 8.27 17.49 -4.77
C THR A 92 7.72 16.18 -4.18
N LEU A 93 6.74 15.56 -4.84
CA LEU A 93 6.23 14.25 -4.45
C LEU A 93 7.13 13.16 -5.02
N GLU A 94 7.64 12.28 -4.15
CA GLU A 94 8.33 11.06 -4.49
C GLU A 94 7.61 9.87 -3.84
N VAL A 95 7.12 8.93 -4.66
CA VAL A 95 6.36 7.74 -4.25
C VAL A 95 7.18 6.49 -4.56
N HIS A 96 7.29 5.59 -3.59
CA HIS A 96 7.96 4.29 -3.71
C HIS A 96 6.96 3.15 -3.56
N VAL A 97 6.98 2.23 -4.51
CA VAL A 97 6.07 1.09 -4.58
C VAL A 97 6.86 -0.19 -4.81
N GLY A 98 6.98 -1.00 -3.77
CA GLY A 98 7.67 -2.30 -3.83
C GLY A 98 6.73 -3.42 -4.27
N SER A 99 7.17 -4.28 -5.19
CA SER A 99 6.47 -5.52 -5.52
C SER A 99 6.34 -6.41 -4.27
N GLY A 100 5.14 -6.90 -3.96
CA GLY A 100 4.87 -7.73 -2.79
C GLY A 100 4.83 -6.98 -1.45
N ALA A 101 5.06 -5.66 -1.44
CA ALA A 101 5.00 -4.86 -0.21
C ALA A 101 3.56 -4.68 0.29
N LEU A 102 3.43 -4.38 1.59
CA LEU A 102 2.16 -4.10 2.28
C LEU A 102 1.97 -2.60 2.56
N TYR A 103 2.62 -1.74 1.78
CA TYR A 103 2.49 -0.29 1.92
C TYR A 103 2.96 0.43 0.67
N VAL A 104 2.48 1.66 0.50
CA VAL A 104 3.01 2.67 -0.43
C VAL A 104 3.78 3.71 0.38
N GLY A 105 5.05 3.95 0.04
CA GLY A 105 5.84 5.01 0.65
C GLY A 105 5.71 6.30 -0.16
N ALA A 106 5.59 7.46 0.49
CA ALA A 106 5.71 8.75 -0.20
C ALA A 106 6.26 9.84 0.71
N ASN A 107 7.30 10.56 0.26
CA ASN A 107 8.00 11.60 1.04
C ASN A 107 8.32 11.18 2.49
N GLY A 108 8.74 9.92 2.68
CA GLY A 108 9.07 9.32 3.97
C GLY A 108 7.87 8.90 4.84
N ARG A 109 6.64 9.10 4.37
CA ARG A 109 5.38 8.60 4.97
C ARG A 109 5.02 7.24 4.39
N TYR A 110 4.22 6.44 5.10
CA TYR A 110 3.88 5.07 4.68
C TYR A 110 2.40 4.78 4.85
N PHE A 111 1.75 4.43 3.74
CA PHE A 111 0.32 4.12 3.70
C PHE A 111 0.11 2.63 3.54
N PHE A 112 -0.41 1.98 4.59
CA PHE A 112 -0.58 0.53 4.62
C PHE A 112 -1.59 0.03 3.58
N THR A 113 -1.24 -1.08 2.94
CA THR A 113 -2.12 -1.82 2.04
C THR A 113 -2.56 -3.09 2.77
N VAL A 114 -3.87 -3.27 2.94
CA VAL A 114 -4.42 -4.48 3.61
C VAL A 114 -4.03 -5.77 2.90
N GLU A 115 -3.79 -5.69 1.60
CA GLU A 115 -3.28 -6.76 0.74
C GLU A 115 -1.98 -6.33 0.05
N LYS A 116 -1.21 -7.32 -0.41
CA LYS A 116 0.07 -7.06 -1.07
C LYS A 116 -0.12 -6.30 -2.39
N ILE A 117 0.87 -5.47 -2.72
CA ILE A 117 1.06 -4.96 -4.07
C ILE A 117 1.42 -6.12 -5.00
N LEU A 118 0.69 -6.27 -6.09
CA LEU A 118 0.80 -7.41 -6.99
C LEU A 118 1.64 -7.04 -8.22
N ASN A 119 2.41 -7.99 -8.71
CA ASN A 119 2.97 -7.93 -10.06
C ASN A 119 2.16 -8.91 -10.93
N ILE A 120 1.45 -8.39 -11.92
CA ILE A 120 0.60 -9.15 -12.83
C ILE A 120 1.05 -8.79 -14.25
N SER A 121 1.51 -9.80 -14.99
CA SER A 121 2.03 -9.63 -16.36
C SER A 121 3.06 -8.49 -16.46
N ASP A 122 4.05 -8.49 -15.56
CA ASP A 122 5.12 -7.48 -15.45
C ASP A 122 4.66 -6.03 -15.16
N ARG A 123 3.44 -5.88 -14.64
CA ARG A 123 2.90 -4.59 -14.21
C ARG A 123 2.53 -4.60 -12.74
N LEU A 124 2.90 -3.53 -12.04
CA LEU A 124 2.49 -3.36 -10.65
C LEU A 124 1.02 -2.93 -10.58
N PHE A 125 0.24 -3.73 -9.86
CA PHE A 125 -1.12 -3.44 -9.45
C PHE A 125 -1.12 -3.07 -7.97
N VAL A 126 -1.61 -1.87 -7.66
CA VAL A 126 -1.54 -1.27 -6.34
C VAL A 126 -2.95 -1.04 -5.81
N PRO A 127 -3.24 -1.35 -4.53
CA PRO A 127 -4.51 -0.99 -3.93
C PRO A 127 -4.78 0.51 -4.05
N VAL A 128 -5.98 0.87 -4.52
CA VAL A 128 -6.28 2.24 -4.95
C VAL A 128 -6.24 3.25 -3.80
N ARG A 129 -6.64 2.86 -2.59
CA ARG A 129 -6.70 3.79 -1.44
C ARG A 129 -5.32 4.28 -0.99
N PRO A 130 -4.31 3.41 -0.74
CA PRO A 130 -2.98 3.86 -0.34
C PRO A 130 -2.26 4.67 -1.42
N ILE A 131 -2.38 4.28 -2.70
CA ILE A 131 -1.78 5.06 -3.78
C ILE A 131 -2.48 6.41 -3.98
N ALA A 132 -3.81 6.49 -3.90
CA ALA A 132 -4.52 7.76 -3.94
C ALA A 132 -4.13 8.68 -2.76
N LYS A 133 -4.00 8.12 -1.55
CA LYS A 133 -3.54 8.88 -0.37
C LYS A 133 -2.12 9.43 -0.56
N ALA A 134 -1.22 8.66 -1.19
CA ALA A 134 0.13 9.12 -1.54
C ALA A 134 0.11 10.33 -2.49
N PHE A 135 -0.85 10.39 -3.41
CA PHE A 135 -1.07 11.53 -4.30
C PHE A 135 -1.99 12.61 -3.71
N SER A 136 -2.30 12.57 -2.41
CA SER A 136 -3.24 13.48 -1.74
C SER A 136 -4.62 13.52 -2.42
N ALA A 137 -5.17 12.35 -2.73
CA ALA A 137 -6.52 12.18 -3.27
C ALA A 137 -7.40 11.34 -2.33
N ASN A 138 -8.70 11.67 -2.31
CA ASN A 138 -9.72 10.92 -1.59
C ASN A 138 -10.30 9.82 -2.47
N VAL A 139 -10.78 8.74 -1.83
CA VAL A 139 -11.38 7.60 -2.52
C VAL A 139 -12.70 7.22 -1.86
N ASP A 140 -13.77 7.32 -2.63
CA ASP A 140 -15.12 6.90 -2.27
C ASP A 140 -15.59 5.71 -3.12
N TRP A 141 -16.63 5.03 -2.64
CA TRP A 141 -17.27 3.91 -3.33
C TRP A 141 -18.72 4.26 -3.65
N ASP A 142 -19.06 4.27 -4.94
CA ASP A 142 -20.44 4.31 -5.39
C ASP A 142 -20.93 2.87 -5.64
N ASN A 143 -21.78 2.40 -4.73
CA ASN A 143 -22.32 1.05 -4.78
C ASN A 143 -23.30 0.84 -5.94
N SER A 144 -24.04 1.87 -6.35
CA SER A 144 -25.06 1.75 -7.39
C SER A 144 -24.44 1.49 -8.77
N THR A 145 -23.27 2.07 -9.02
CA THR A 145 -22.56 1.96 -10.30
C THR A 145 -21.30 1.08 -10.21
N ARG A 146 -21.02 0.51 -9.02
CA ARG A 146 -19.77 -0.21 -8.71
C ARG A 146 -18.54 0.58 -9.14
N THR A 147 -18.49 1.85 -8.73
CA THR A 147 -17.47 2.80 -9.17
C THR A 147 -16.62 3.26 -7.99
N VAL A 148 -15.30 3.17 -8.16
CA VAL A 148 -14.35 3.88 -7.33
C VAL A 148 -14.29 5.35 -7.78
N VAL A 149 -14.62 6.27 -6.89
CA VAL A 149 -14.58 7.71 -7.15
C VAL A 149 -13.36 8.31 -6.48
N ILE A 150 -12.44 8.83 -7.28
CA ILE A 150 -11.19 9.44 -6.83
C ILE A 150 -11.31 10.94 -7.03
N THR A 151 -11.06 11.70 -5.96
CA THR A 151 -11.11 13.16 -5.97
C THR A 151 -9.77 13.73 -5.55
N SER A 152 -9.10 14.43 -6.47
CA SER A 152 -7.85 15.13 -6.21
C SER A 152 -8.08 16.30 -5.25
N THR A 153 -7.25 16.44 -4.21
CA THR A 153 -7.41 17.56 -3.28
C THR A 153 -6.68 18.84 -3.70
N GLY A 154 -5.80 18.75 -4.71
CA GLY A 154 -4.92 19.84 -5.12
C GLY A 154 -3.83 20.18 -4.09
N LYS A 155 -3.73 19.44 -2.99
CA LYS A 155 -2.74 19.66 -1.93
C LYS A 155 -1.44 18.92 -2.23
N THR A 156 -0.33 19.50 -1.78
CA THR A 156 0.96 18.82 -1.75
C THR A 156 1.05 17.93 -0.51
N LEU A 157 1.59 16.72 -0.68
CA LEU A 157 1.83 15.82 0.44
C LEU A 157 2.96 16.38 1.32
N ALA A 158 2.66 16.66 2.58
CA ALA A 158 3.68 17.03 3.57
C ALA A 158 4.71 15.90 3.75
N SER A 159 5.97 16.26 3.97
CA SER A 159 7.03 15.31 4.30
C SER A 159 6.79 14.67 5.67
N ALA A 160 7.41 13.51 5.91
CA ALA A 160 7.36 12.84 7.21
C ALA A 160 7.77 13.74 8.38
N ASP A 161 8.84 14.54 8.21
CA ASP A 161 9.37 15.40 9.27
C ASP A 161 8.41 16.55 9.63
N ALA A 162 7.65 17.03 8.65
CA ALA A 162 6.62 18.05 8.88
C ALA A 162 5.30 17.46 9.41
N PHE A 163 5.04 16.17 9.16
CA PHE A 163 3.77 15.53 9.48
C PHE A 163 3.78 14.84 10.85
N TYR A 164 4.84 14.12 11.21
CA TYR A 164 4.90 13.36 12.45
C TYR A 164 5.44 14.20 13.62
N ASN A 165 4.82 14.05 14.80
CA ASN A 165 5.48 14.46 16.03
C ASN A 165 6.71 13.56 16.28
N SER A 166 7.89 14.16 16.30
CA SER A 166 9.16 13.42 16.40
C SER A 166 9.30 12.62 17.70
N THR A 167 8.71 13.10 18.80
CA THR A 167 8.73 12.41 20.10
C THR A 167 7.81 11.18 20.06
N ASP A 168 6.61 11.32 19.51
CA ASP A 168 5.68 10.19 19.34
C ASP A 168 6.28 9.13 18.42
N LEU A 169 6.87 9.52 17.28
CA LEU A 169 7.53 8.57 16.36
C LEU A 169 8.73 7.87 17.02
N TYR A 170 9.54 8.62 17.77
CA TYR A 170 10.70 8.07 18.49
C TYR A 170 10.29 6.98 19.48
N TRP A 171 9.32 7.26 20.36
CA TRP A 171 8.92 6.30 21.39
C TRP A 171 8.08 5.16 20.83
N LEU A 172 7.17 5.44 19.88
CA LEU A 172 6.31 4.43 19.29
C LEU A 172 7.12 3.39 18.49
N SER A 173 8.10 3.82 17.71
CA SER A 173 8.95 2.89 16.95
C SER A 173 9.80 1.99 17.85
N ARG A 174 10.29 2.51 18.98
CA ARG A 174 11.10 1.76 19.95
C ARG A 174 10.28 0.74 20.73
N ILE A 175 9.08 1.11 21.19
CA ILE A 175 8.23 0.12 21.87
C ILE A 175 7.77 -0.97 20.91
N ILE A 176 7.42 -0.63 19.67
CA ILE A 176 7.11 -1.64 18.63
C ILE A 176 8.30 -2.56 18.39
N GLN A 177 9.53 -2.03 18.32
CA GLN A 177 10.73 -2.85 18.16
C GLN A 177 10.90 -3.84 19.32
N ALA A 178 10.75 -3.36 20.56
CA ALA A 178 11.01 -4.18 21.74
C ALA A 178 9.95 -5.26 21.94
N GLU A 179 8.69 -4.97 21.63
CA GLU A 179 7.55 -5.88 21.84
C GLU A 179 7.29 -6.80 20.63
N ALA A 180 7.47 -6.30 19.40
CA ALA A 180 7.04 -6.98 18.18
C ALA A 180 8.08 -6.94 17.04
N GLY A 181 9.36 -6.61 17.33
CA GLY A 181 10.42 -6.50 16.33
C GLY A 181 10.62 -7.74 15.44
N GLY A 182 10.24 -8.93 15.93
CA GLY A 182 10.29 -10.19 15.20
C GLY A 182 9.00 -10.60 14.49
N GLU A 183 7.91 -9.83 14.63
CA GLU A 183 6.59 -10.17 14.08
C GLU A 183 6.42 -9.71 12.61
N SER A 184 5.28 -10.03 12.01
CA SER A 184 4.87 -9.44 10.73
C SER A 184 4.65 -7.93 10.90
N ILE A 185 4.66 -7.16 9.79
CA ILE A 185 4.37 -5.72 9.85
C ILE A 185 2.98 -5.45 10.47
N THR A 186 2.00 -6.32 10.20
CA THR A 186 0.66 -6.26 10.79
C THR A 186 0.70 -6.46 12.31
N GLY A 187 1.53 -7.40 12.80
CA GLY A 187 1.72 -7.59 14.26
C GLY A 187 2.41 -6.40 14.93
N MET A 188 3.40 -5.80 14.26
CA MET A 188 4.04 -4.55 14.70
C MET A 188 3.04 -3.39 14.78
N ILE A 189 2.19 -3.24 13.78
CA ILE A 189 1.11 -2.25 13.74
C ILE A 189 0.13 -2.48 14.89
N ALA A 190 -0.29 -3.72 15.15
CA ALA A 190 -1.25 -4.04 16.21
C ALA A 190 -0.73 -3.63 17.60
N VAL A 191 0.55 -3.87 17.90
CA VAL A 191 1.17 -3.38 19.15
C VAL A 191 1.21 -1.86 19.19
N GLY A 192 1.55 -1.20 18.07
CA GLY A 192 1.48 0.25 17.96
C GLY A 192 0.08 0.81 18.20
N ASN A 193 -0.96 0.13 17.67
CA ASN A 193 -2.36 0.50 17.89
C ASN A 193 -2.76 0.40 19.36
N VAL A 194 -2.31 -0.62 20.11
CA VAL A 194 -2.56 -0.68 21.56
C VAL A 194 -2.05 0.57 22.28
N VAL A 195 -0.83 1.04 21.94
CA VAL A 195 -0.27 2.26 22.54
C VAL A 195 -1.10 3.50 22.20
N LEU A 196 -1.52 3.63 20.93
CA LEU A 196 -2.33 4.77 20.49
C LEU A 196 -3.78 4.73 21.00
N ASN A 197 -4.37 3.54 21.13
CA ASN A 197 -5.70 3.33 21.70
C ASN A 197 -5.69 3.66 23.19
N ARG A 198 -4.64 3.26 23.92
CA ARG A 198 -4.42 3.69 25.31
C ARG A 198 -4.29 5.22 25.39
N LYS A 199 -3.46 5.84 24.55
CA LYS A 199 -3.32 7.32 24.48
C LYS A 199 -4.67 8.03 24.26
N ALA A 200 -5.57 7.44 23.48
CA ALA A 200 -6.90 7.98 23.20
C ALA A 200 -7.93 7.70 24.31
N SER A 201 -7.67 6.73 25.18
CA SER A 201 -8.57 6.32 26.26
C SER A 201 -8.38 7.18 27.50
N LYS A 202 -9.49 7.54 28.17
CA LYS A 202 -9.48 8.29 29.45
C LYS A 202 -8.88 7.50 30.62
N GLN A 203 -8.63 6.20 30.44
CA GLN A 203 -8.05 5.33 31.48
C GLN A 203 -6.53 5.42 31.56
N TYR A 204 -5.87 6.01 30.57
CA TYR A 204 -4.41 6.05 30.46
C TYR A 204 -3.92 7.49 30.24
N PRO A 205 -2.60 7.74 30.41
CA PRO A 205 -2.01 9.01 30.01
C PRO A 205 -2.25 9.32 28.53
N ASN A 206 -2.39 10.61 28.21
CA ASN A 206 -2.76 11.08 26.87
C ASN A 206 -1.57 11.39 25.93
N THR A 207 -0.40 10.82 26.21
CA THR A 207 0.81 10.93 25.36
C THR A 207 1.42 9.55 25.11
N VAL A 208 2.10 9.36 23.97
CA VAL A 208 2.78 8.08 23.67
C VAL A 208 3.80 7.74 24.77
N TYR A 209 4.60 8.72 25.16
CA TYR A 209 5.54 8.58 26.27
C TYR A 209 4.82 8.20 27.57
N GLY A 210 3.77 8.93 27.93
CA GLY A 210 3.00 8.67 29.14
C GLY A 210 2.46 7.24 29.19
N VAL A 211 1.89 6.73 28.08
CA VAL A 211 1.39 5.35 28.01
C VAL A 211 2.50 4.32 28.20
N ILE A 212 3.65 4.51 27.55
CA ILE A 212 4.76 3.55 27.58
C ILE A 212 5.38 3.49 28.99
N PHE A 213 5.56 4.63 29.63
CA PHE A 213 6.24 4.74 30.92
C PHE A 213 5.30 4.76 32.13
N ASP A 214 4.00 4.57 31.93
CA ASP A 214 3.03 4.50 33.01
C ASP A 214 3.39 3.39 34.02
N ARG A 215 3.13 3.68 35.30
CA ARG A 215 3.39 2.79 36.44
C ARG A 215 2.11 2.47 37.22
N ASN A 216 0.96 2.98 36.79
CA ASN A 216 -0.32 2.65 37.40
C ASN A 216 -0.62 1.15 37.24
N GLY A 217 -0.75 0.43 38.35
CA GLY A 217 -0.90 -1.03 38.33
C GLY A 217 0.40 -1.78 37.95
N GLY A 218 1.56 -1.12 38.01
CA GLY A 218 2.87 -1.68 37.67
C GLY A 218 3.42 -1.22 36.32
N THR A 219 4.57 -1.77 35.93
CA THR A 219 5.20 -1.47 34.63
C THR A 219 4.30 -1.96 33.50
N GLN A 220 3.81 -1.03 32.66
CA GLN A 220 2.93 -1.39 31.56
C GLN A 220 3.62 -2.20 30.45
N PHE A 221 4.90 -1.93 30.20
CA PHE A 221 5.70 -2.57 29.16
C PHE A 221 7.05 -3.02 29.74
N SER A 222 7.33 -4.32 29.73
CA SER A 222 8.56 -4.89 30.33
C SER A 222 9.88 -4.31 29.76
N PRO A 223 9.97 -3.89 28.47
CA PRO A 223 11.14 -3.22 27.94
C PRO A 223 11.57 -1.96 28.67
N VAL A 224 10.63 -1.27 29.35
CA VAL A 224 10.95 -0.10 30.17
C VAL A 224 11.79 -0.49 31.38
N SER A 225 11.40 -1.55 32.09
CA SER A 225 12.18 -2.06 33.23
C SER A 225 13.48 -2.75 32.82
N MET A 226 13.51 -3.36 31.62
CA MET A 226 14.68 -4.08 31.12
C MET A 226 15.69 -3.16 30.40
N GLY A 227 15.35 -1.89 30.18
CA GLY A 227 16.18 -0.94 29.44
C GLY A 227 16.24 -1.18 27.93
N THR A 228 15.63 -2.26 27.41
CA THR A 228 15.62 -2.58 25.97
C THR A 228 14.80 -1.59 25.15
N ILE A 229 13.95 -0.76 25.79
CA ILE A 229 13.26 0.37 25.15
C ILE A 229 14.23 1.38 24.51
N TYR A 230 15.49 1.44 24.96
CA TYR A 230 16.51 2.35 24.41
C TYR A 230 17.30 1.76 23.24
N ASN A 231 17.01 0.53 22.81
CA ASN A 231 17.63 -0.08 21.63
C ASN A 231 17.12 0.56 20.33
N ASN A 232 18.00 0.72 19.35
CA ASN A 232 17.63 1.31 18.06
C ASN A 232 16.55 0.47 17.35
N PRO A 233 15.46 1.11 16.88
CA PRO A 233 14.43 0.40 16.14
C PRO A 233 14.93 0.03 14.73
N SER A 234 14.47 -1.11 14.22
CA SER A 234 14.66 -1.46 12.81
C SER A 234 13.83 -0.54 11.90
N GLU A 235 14.18 -0.48 10.61
CA GLU A 235 13.39 0.26 9.62
C GLU A 235 11.94 -0.21 9.58
N ARG A 236 11.70 -1.53 9.73
CA ARG A 236 10.34 -2.11 9.78
C ARG A 236 9.52 -1.56 10.96
N SER A 237 10.15 -1.42 12.13
CA SER A 237 9.49 -0.85 13.32
C SER A 237 9.20 0.64 13.17
N ILE A 238 10.08 1.39 12.50
CA ILE A 238 9.83 2.80 12.15
C ILE A 238 8.66 2.90 11.17
N ILE A 239 8.62 2.07 10.12
CA ILE A 239 7.52 2.03 9.16
C ILE A 239 6.19 1.69 9.84
N ALA A 240 6.17 0.68 10.72
CA ALA A 240 4.98 0.32 11.48
C ALA A 240 4.48 1.49 12.36
N ALA A 241 5.38 2.18 13.05
CA ALA A 241 5.03 3.37 13.83
C ALA A 241 4.44 4.48 12.96
N LYS A 242 5.06 4.75 11.79
CA LYS A 242 4.55 5.75 10.83
C LYS A 242 3.15 5.37 10.32
N ILE A 243 2.91 4.10 10.01
CA ILE A 243 1.58 3.60 9.61
C ILE A 243 0.54 3.82 10.71
N CYS A 244 0.89 3.56 11.98
CA CYS A 244 0.01 3.84 13.11
C CYS A 244 -0.28 5.35 13.22
N LEU A 245 0.73 6.20 13.05
CA LEU A 245 0.59 7.66 13.10
C LEU A 245 -0.12 8.24 11.86
N GLU A 246 -0.17 7.52 10.75
CA GLU A 246 -1.08 7.81 9.62
C GLU A 246 -2.55 7.56 9.95
N GLY A 247 -2.84 7.00 11.13
CA GLY A 247 -4.17 6.69 11.62
C GLY A 247 -4.67 5.30 11.21
N TYR A 248 -3.82 4.44 10.63
CA TYR A 248 -4.24 3.07 10.35
C TYR A 248 -4.33 2.27 11.65
N SER A 249 -5.48 1.64 11.85
CA SER A 249 -5.75 0.80 13.01
C SER A 249 -6.42 -0.49 12.58
N ILE A 250 -5.92 -1.61 13.09
CA ILE A 250 -6.53 -2.93 12.91
C ILE A 250 -7.84 -3.00 13.70
N ASP A 251 -7.82 -2.50 14.94
CA ASP A 251 -8.98 -2.34 15.81
C ASP A 251 -8.72 -1.17 16.76
N ASN A 252 -9.64 -0.22 16.84
CA ASN A 252 -9.53 0.98 17.67
C ASN A 252 -9.79 0.73 19.16
N ASN A 253 -10.19 -0.49 19.53
CA ASN A 253 -10.62 -0.81 20.90
C ASN A 253 -9.67 -1.77 21.62
N ILE A 254 -8.67 -2.36 20.95
CA ILE A 254 -7.70 -3.22 21.63
C ILE A 254 -6.84 -2.39 22.59
N LEU A 255 -6.74 -2.85 23.82
CA LEU A 255 -5.99 -2.17 24.89
C LEU A 255 -4.92 -3.07 25.52
N PHE A 256 -4.89 -4.36 25.20
CA PHE A 256 -3.94 -5.30 25.77
C PHE A 256 -3.43 -6.27 24.71
N PHE A 257 -2.23 -6.80 24.95
CA PHE A 257 -1.71 -7.95 24.24
C PHE A 257 -0.83 -8.78 25.16
N MET A 258 -0.64 -10.05 24.83
CA MET A 258 0.33 -10.92 25.47
C MET A 258 0.78 -12.01 24.51
N ASN A 259 1.99 -12.55 24.73
CA ASN A 259 2.41 -13.77 24.07
C ASN A 259 2.03 -14.97 24.96
N PRO A 260 0.97 -15.73 24.62
CA PRO A 260 0.47 -16.80 25.48
C PRO A 260 1.47 -17.95 25.68
N ARG A 261 2.51 -18.05 24.85
CA ARG A 261 3.52 -19.12 24.93
C ARG A 261 4.60 -18.85 25.97
N ILE A 262 4.84 -17.59 26.33
CA ILE A 262 5.92 -17.18 27.24
C ILE A 262 5.43 -16.32 28.41
N ALA A 263 4.17 -15.90 28.40
CA ALA A 263 3.62 -15.08 29.47
C ALA A 263 3.66 -15.84 30.80
N THR A 264 4.20 -15.20 31.82
CA THR A 264 4.25 -15.72 33.20
C THR A 264 3.04 -15.29 34.02
N SER A 265 2.22 -14.37 33.51
CA SER A 265 0.97 -13.90 34.12
C SER A 265 -0.21 -14.18 33.21
N ASN A 266 -1.28 -14.77 33.77
CA ASN A 266 -2.53 -15.06 33.09
C ASN A 266 -3.64 -14.05 33.41
N TRP A 267 -3.29 -12.88 33.97
CA TRP A 267 -4.30 -11.89 34.35
C TRP A 267 -5.08 -11.37 33.13
N ILE A 268 -4.40 -11.03 32.02
CA ILE A 268 -5.05 -10.51 30.81
C ILE A 268 -6.04 -11.54 30.27
N SER A 269 -5.58 -12.77 30.01
CA SER A 269 -6.43 -13.82 29.43
C SER A 269 -7.60 -14.25 30.33
N LYS A 270 -7.52 -14.03 31.65
CA LYS A 270 -8.62 -14.33 32.58
C LYS A 270 -9.61 -13.18 32.78
N ASN A 271 -9.20 -11.93 32.52
CA ASN A 271 -9.98 -10.75 32.91
C ASN A 271 -10.36 -9.82 31.75
N ARG A 272 -9.77 -10.01 30.56
CA ARG A 272 -10.03 -9.19 29.38
C ARG A 272 -10.65 -10.03 28.27
N PRO A 273 -11.67 -9.54 27.55
CA PRO A 273 -12.24 -10.26 26.42
C PRO A 273 -11.22 -10.41 25.29
N PHE A 274 -11.07 -11.63 24.77
CA PHE A 274 -10.21 -11.91 23.62
C PHE A 274 -10.74 -11.23 22.36
N ALA A 275 -9.85 -10.62 21.58
CA ALA A 275 -10.17 -10.02 20.29
C ALA A 275 -9.70 -10.94 19.14
N PHE A 276 -8.39 -11.10 18.98
CA PHE A 276 -7.78 -11.89 17.90
C PHE A 276 -6.30 -12.21 18.17
N THR A 277 -5.72 -13.09 17.36
CA THR A 277 -4.29 -13.43 17.39
C THR A 277 -3.60 -12.95 16.11
N ILE A 278 -2.45 -12.29 16.24
CA ILE A 278 -1.55 -11.98 15.11
C ILE A 278 -0.15 -12.46 15.47
N GLY A 279 0.35 -13.42 14.67
CA GLY A 279 1.64 -14.03 14.89
C GLY A 279 1.71 -14.70 16.26
N ARG A 280 2.58 -14.20 17.15
CA ARG A 280 2.77 -14.75 18.50
C ARG A 280 1.98 -14.02 19.59
N HIS A 281 1.21 -13.00 19.24
CA HIS A 281 0.47 -12.19 20.21
C HIS A 281 -1.03 -12.41 20.11
N ASP A 282 -1.65 -12.62 21.27
CA ASP A 282 -3.09 -12.48 21.45
C ASP A 282 -3.39 -11.05 21.88
N PHE A 283 -4.42 -10.46 21.29
CA PHE A 283 -4.90 -9.10 21.57
C PHE A 283 -6.27 -9.14 22.25
N TYR A 284 -6.50 -8.17 23.13
CA TYR A 284 -7.69 -8.12 23.99
C TYR A 284 -8.21 -6.68 24.13
N TYR A 285 -9.52 -6.58 24.37
CA TYR A 285 -10.21 -5.32 24.69
C TYR A 285 -9.94 -4.88 26.11
#